data_AF-A0A379TCX4-F1
#
_entry.id   AF-A0A379TCX4-F1
#
_cell.length_a   1.000
_cell.length_b   1.000
_cell.length_c   1.000
_cell.angle_alpha   90.00
_cell.angle_beta   90.00
_cell.angle_gamma   90.00
#
_symmetry.space_group_name_H-M   'P 1'
#
loop_
_entity.id
_entity.type
_entity.pdbx_description
1 polymer ?
#
loop_
_entity_poly.entity_id
_entity_poly.type
_entity_poly.pdbx_seq_one_letter_code
_entity_poly.pdbx_strand_id
1 'polypeptide(L)' 'MRFFGKPEIDGARRLGVALATGENVEEAVIRAKKAVSSVIVKE' A
#
# COMPACT_ATOMS: atom_id res chain seq x y z
N MET A 1 -2.31 -7.83 -0.80
CA MET A 1 -2.06 -6.49 -1.37
C MET A 1 -2.81 -6.39 -2.67
N ARG A 2 -3.48 -5.27 -2.98
CA ARG A 2 -4.23 -5.13 -4.23
C ARG A 2 -3.63 -3.98 -5.03
N PHE A 3 -3.07 -4.29 -6.20
CA PHE A 3 -2.53 -3.32 -7.14
C PHE A 3 -3.55 -3.06 -8.23
N PHE A 4 -3.73 -1.79 -8.61
CA PHE A 4 -4.76 -1.39 -9.57
C PHE A 4 -4.28 -1.38 -11.03
N GLY A 5 -3.05 -1.85 -11.31
CA GLY A 5 -2.55 -2.18 -12.65
C GLY A 5 -2.77 -1.08 -13.69
N LYS A 6 -2.58 0.19 -13.31
CA LYS A 6 -2.79 1.32 -14.22
C LYS A 6 -1.49 1.57 -15.00
N PRO A 7 -1.54 1.63 -16.34
CA PRO A 7 -0.34 1.67 -17.19
C PRO A 7 0.45 2.97 -17.09
N GLU A 8 -0.18 4.10 -16.76
CA GLU A 8 0.49 5.41 -16.65
C GLU A 8 0.07 6.17 -15.38
N ILE A 9 1.06 6.77 -14.74
CA ILE A 9 0.93 7.67 -13.59
C ILE A 9 1.25 9.08 -14.04
N ASP A 10 0.21 9.91 -14.13
CA ASP A 10 0.35 11.35 -14.25
C ASP A 10 0.26 11.94 -12.83
N GLY A 11 1.41 12.13 -12.17
CA GLY A 11 1.49 12.71 -10.82
C GLY A 11 1.30 11.73 -9.64
N ALA A 12 0.45 12.06 -8.68
CA ALA A 12 0.24 11.24 -7.46
C ALA A 12 -1.01 10.36 -7.60
N ARG A 13 -0.83 9.11 -8.06
CA ARG A 13 -1.94 8.15 -8.23
C ARG A 13 -1.83 7.00 -7.23
N ARG A 14 -2.96 6.63 -6.61
CA ARG A 14 -3.03 5.48 -5.69
C ARG A 14 -2.92 4.17 -6.49
N LEU A 15 -1.74 3.57 -6.50
CA LEU A 15 -1.41 2.37 -7.28
C LEU A 15 -1.76 1.05 -6.62
N GLY A 16 -1.97 1.06 -5.31
CA GLY A 16 -2.36 -0.12 -4.59
C GLY A 16 -2.86 0.19 -3.18
N VAL A 17 -3.28 -0.86 -2.51
CA VAL A 17 -3.67 -0.84 -1.09
C VAL A 17 -3.05 -2.03 -0.38
N ALA A 18 -2.39 -1.76 0.75
CA ALA A 18 -2.06 -2.78 1.73
C ALA A 18 -3.17 -2.83 2.78
N LEU A 19 -3.65 -4.04 3.03
CA LEU A 19 -4.56 -4.34 4.13
C LEU A 19 -3.77 -5.23 5.09
N ALA A 20 -3.81 -4.90 6.37
CA ALA A 20 -3.20 -5.72 7.41
C ALA A 20 -4.21 -5.90 8.54
N THR A 21 -4.20 -7.11 9.12
CA THR A 21 -4.94 -7.43 10.34
C THR A 21 -3.99 -7.35 11.53
N GLY A 22 -4.49 -6.81 12.64
CA GLY A 22 -3.79 -6.70 13.92
C GLY A 22 -4.81 -6.90 15.04
N GLU A 23 -4.31 -7.16 16.25
CA GLU A 23 -5.18 -7.32 17.42
C GLU A 23 -5.87 -6.00 17.77
N ASN A 24 -5.16 -4.88 17.50
CA ASN A 24 -5.66 -3.52 17.68
C ASN A 24 -5.57 -2.70 16.39
N VAL A 25 -6.37 -1.63 16.29
CA VAL A 25 -6.39 -0.73 15.12
C VAL A 25 -5.02 -0.12 14.85
N GLU A 26 -4.30 0.31 15.90
CA GLU A 26 -2.96 0.89 15.77
C GLU A 26 -1.96 -0.11 15.19
N GLU A 27 -2.00 -1.37 15.65
CA GLU A 27 -1.12 -2.42 15.15
C GLU A 27 -1.42 -2.74 13.68
N ALA A 28 -2.70 -2.82 13.31
CA ALA A 28 -3.13 -3.01 11.94
C ALA A 28 -2.63 -1.87 11.03
N VAL A 29 -2.67 -0.61 11.51
CA VAL A 29 -2.17 0.56 10.77
C VAL A 29 -0.66 0.51 10.62
N ILE A 30 0.10 0.20 11.68
CA ILE A 30 1.57 0.10 11.63
C ILE A 30 1.99 -1.00 10.65
N ARG A 31 1.36 -2.17 10.72
CA ARG A 31 1.62 -3.29 9.80
C ARG A 31 1.29 -2.92 8.35
N ALA A 32 0.16 -2.27 8.11
CA ALA A 32 -0.22 -1.82 6.77
C ALA A 32 0.78 -0.78 6.21
N LYS A 33 1.21 0.19 7.02
CA LYS A 33 2.22 1.19 6.64
C LYS A 33 3.57 0.54 6.32
N LYS A 34 4.02 -0.41 7.14
CA LYS A 34 5.27 -1.14 6.91
C LYS A 34 5.22 -1.96 5.61
N ALA A 35 4.08 -2.58 5.32
CA ALA A 35 3.86 -3.32 4.08
C ALA A 35 3.92 -2.41 2.84
N VAL A 36 3.28 -1.22 2.86
CA VAL A 36 3.37 -0.25 1.74
C VAL A 36 4.79 0.32 1.61
N SER A 37 5.47 0.61 2.72
CA SER A 37 6.84 1.15 2.69
C SER A 37 7.86 0.18 2.10
N SER A 38 7.57 -1.12 2.11
CA SER A 38 8.43 -2.14 1.47
C SER A 38 8.15 -2.29 -0.03
N VAL A 39 7.10 -1.64 -0.55
CA VAL A 39 6.75 -1.70 -1.95
C VAL A 39 7.38 -0.54 -2.69
N ILE A 40 8.41 -0.89 -3.46
CA ILE A 40 9.07 0.01 -4.40
C ILE A 40 8.28 -0.07 -5.69
N VAL A 41 7.55 1.00 -6.00
CA VAL A 41 6.93 1.18 -7.32
C VAL A 41 8.07 1.62 -8.24
N LYS A 42 8.44 0.75 -9.18
CA LYS A 42 9.29 1.13 -10.30
C LYS A 42 8.41 1.70 -11.41
N GLU A 43 8.90 2.79 -12.00
CA GLU A 43 8.31 3.54 -13.12
C GLU A 43 8.01 2.64 -14.32
#